data_AF-A0A2J8UPE3-F1
#
_entry.id   AF-A0A2J8UPE3-F1
#
_cell.length_a   1.000
_cell.length_b   1.000
_cell.length_c   1.000
_cell.angle_alpha   90.00
_cell.angle_beta   90.00
_cell.angle_gamma   90.00
#
_symmetry.space_group_name_H-M   'P 1'
#
loop_
_entity.id
_entity.type
_entity.pdbx_description
1 polymer ?
#
loop_
_entity_poly.entity_id
_entity_poly.type
_entity_poly.pdbx_seq_one_letter_code
_entity_poly.pdbx_strand_id
1 'polypeptide(L)'
;KGLWTLRAFGRQPYFETLFHKALNLHTANWFLYLSTLRWFQMRIEMIFVIFFIAVTFISILTTGEGEGRVGIILTLAMNIMSTLQWAVNSSIDVDSLMRSVSRVFKFIDMPTEGKPTKSTKPYKNGQLSKVMIIENSHVKKDDIWPSGGQMTVKDLTAKYTEGGNAILENISFSISPGQRVRFEHCLLC
;
A
#
# COMPACT_ATOMS: atom_id res chain seq x y z
N LYS A 1 -9.95 -18.54 -6.56
CA LYS A 1 -9.52 -19.95 -6.78
C LYS A 1 -10.51 -20.87 -6.03
N GLY A 2 -10.87 -22.04 -6.56
CA GLY A 2 -11.78 -22.99 -5.88
C GLY A 2 -13.27 -22.93 -6.25
N LEU A 3 -13.63 -22.42 -7.43
CA LEU A 3 -15.05 -22.30 -7.84
C LEU A 3 -15.70 -23.66 -8.09
N TRP A 4 -14.98 -24.60 -8.70
CA TRP A 4 -15.49 -25.95 -9.00
C TRP A 4 -15.82 -26.75 -7.74
N THR A 5 -14.94 -26.71 -6.74
CA THR A 5 -15.17 -27.38 -5.45
C THR A 5 -16.34 -26.76 -4.70
N LEU A 6 -16.43 -25.43 -4.69
CA LEU A 6 -17.54 -24.69 -4.08
C LEU A 6 -18.90 -25.08 -4.68
N ARG A 7 -18.96 -25.21 -6.02
CA ARG A 7 -20.17 -25.64 -6.74
C ARG A 7 -20.46 -27.12 -6.52
N ALA A 8 -19.44 -27.97 -6.54
CA ALA A 8 -19.59 -29.41 -6.31
C ALA A 8 -20.16 -29.73 -4.92
N PHE A 9 -19.78 -28.95 -3.90
CA PHE A 9 -20.30 -29.11 -2.53
C PHE A 9 -21.60 -28.32 -2.24
N GLY A 10 -22.11 -27.53 -3.20
CA GLY A 10 -23.36 -26.76 -3.00
C GLY A 10 -23.29 -25.71 -1.89
N ARG A 11 -22.10 -25.19 -1.55
CA ARG A 11 -21.88 -24.26 -0.41
C ARG A 11 -21.92 -22.78 -0.81
N GLN A 12 -22.49 -22.43 -1.96
CA GLN A 12 -22.59 -21.04 -2.43
C GLN A 12 -23.23 -20.09 -1.40
N PRO A 13 -24.38 -20.42 -0.77
CA PRO A 13 -25.05 -19.48 0.15
C PRO A 13 -24.18 -19.15 1.37
N TYR A 14 -23.39 -20.11 1.85
CA TYR A 14 -22.45 -19.88 2.95
C TYR A 14 -21.38 -18.85 2.57
N PHE A 15 -20.75 -19.00 1.40
CA PHE A 15 -19.73 -18.06 0.95
C PHE A 15 -20.30 -16.69 0.57
N GLU A 16 -21.54 -16.62 0.09
CA GLU A 16 -22.25 -15.36 -0.12
C GLU A 16 -22.43 -14.61 1.20
N THR A 17 -22.91 -15.28 2.27
CA THR A 17 -23.02 -14.63 3.59
C THR A 17 -21.66 -14.18 4.13
N LEU A 18 -20.60 -14.96 3.91
CA LEU A 18 -19.25 -14.58 4.31
C LEU A 18 -18.76 -13.34 3.54
N PHE A 19 -19.05 -13.28 2.23
CA PHE A 19 -18.74 -12.11 1.41
C PHE A 19 -19.53 -10.89 1.86
N HIS A 20 -20.82 -11.03 2.14
CA HIS A 20 -21.64 -9.94 2.67
C HIS A 20 -21.12 -9.42 4.02
N LYS A 21 -20.62 -10.28 4.91
CA LYS A 21 -19.98 -9.84 6.16
C LYS A 21 -18.75 -8.97 5.91
N ALA A 22 -17.87 -9.39 4.99
CA ALA A 22 -16.68 -8.61 4.64
C ALA A 22 -17.05 -7.26 4.01
N LEU A 23 -18.06 -7.25 3.13
CA LEU A 23 -18.57 -6.04 2.49
C LEU A 23 -19.21 -5.10 3.51
N ASN A 24 -20.02 -5.62 4.43
CA ASN A 24 -20.65 -4.82 5.48
C ASN A 24 -19.60 -4.18 6.41
N LEU A 25 -18.53 -4.90 6.74
CA LEU A 25 -17.42 -4.33 7.53
C LEU A 25 -16.76 -3.15 6.81
N HIS A 26 -16.46 -3.31 5.52
CA HIS A 26 -15.91 -2.23 4.71
C HIS A 26 -16.87 -1.05 4.60
N THR A 27 -18.14 -1.31 4.28
CA THR A 27 -19.18 -0.29 4.10
C THR A 27 -19.46 0.46 5.41
N ALA A 28 -19.45 -0.20 6.56
CA ALA A 28 -19.63 0.45 7.85
C ALA A 28 -18.53 1.48 8.13
N ASN A 29 -17.26 1.09 7.91
CA ASN A 29 -16.12 1.99 8.08
C ASN A 29 -16.17 3.15 7.07
N TRP A 30 -16.51 2.85 5.82
CA TRP A 30 -16.63 3.85 4.75
C TRP A 30 -17.77 4.84 5.03
N PHE A 31 -18.91 4.36 5.49
CA PHE A 31 -20.06 5.20 5.85
C PHE A 31 -19.74 6.13 7.02
N LEU A 32 -19.04 5.64 8.05
CA LEU A 32 -18.59 6.46 9.17
C LEU A 32 -17.65 7.58 8.71
N TYR A 33 -16.72 7.26 7.81
CA TYR A 33 -15.83 8.24 7.20
C TYR A 33 -16.60 9.32 6.43
N LEU A 34 -17.51 8.92 5.53
CA LEU A 34 -18.34 9.86 4.77
C LEU A 34 -19.23 10.72 5.66
N SER A 35 -19.83 10.13 6.71
CA SER A 35 -20.68 10.84 7.65
C SER A 35 -19.90 11.92 8.41
N THR A 36 -18.68 11.59 8.85
CA THR A 36 -17.78 12.52 9.55
C THR A 36 -17.37 13.68 8.63
N LEU A 37 -17.05 13.36 7.37
CA LEU A 37 -16.69 14.36 6.36
C LEU A 37 -17.85 15.33 6.11
N ARG A 38 -19.07 14.82 5.92
CA ARG A 38 -20.26 15.66 5.68
C ARG A 38 -20.62 16.50 6.91
N TRP A 39 -20.47 15.93 8.10
CA TRP A 39 -20.67 16.67 9.35
C TRP A 39 -19.68 17.84 9.48
N PHE A 40 -18.39 17.61 9.19
CA PHE A 40 -17.39 18.67 9.20
C PHE A 40 -17.72 19.78 8.20
N GLN A 41 -18.09 19.44 6.96
CA GLN A 41 -18.52 20.42 5.96
C GLN A 41 -19.71 21.26 6.44
N MET A 42 -20.75 20.62 6.98
CA MET A 42 -21.92 21.35 7.51
C MET A 42 -21.53 22.32 8.64
N ARG A 43 -20.58 21.95 9.52
CA ARG A 43 -20.10 22.83 10.59
C ARG A 43 -19.37 24.06 10.05
N ILE A 44 -18.52 23.89 9.04
CA ILE A 44 -17.83 25.02 8.38
C ILE A 44 -18.84 25.95 7.69
N GLU A 45 -19.83 25.40 6.98
CA GLU A 45 -20.90 26.17 6.34
C GLU A 45 -21.71 26.98 7.37
N MET A 46 -22.05 26.40 8.53
CA MET A 46 -22.80 27.13 9.57
C MET A 46 -22.01 28.29 10.18
N ILE A 47 -20.71 28.11 10.45
CA ILE A 47 -19.85 29.20 10.95
C ILE A 47 -19.82 30.35 9.94
N PHE A 48 -19.71 30.01 8.65
CA PHE A 48 -19.73 31.01 7.58
C PHE A 48 -21.07 31.75 7.50
N VAL A 49 -22.21 31.04 7.58
CA VAL A 49 -23.54 31.68 7.56
C VAL A 49 -23.71 32.63 8.74
N ILE A 50 -23.26 32.25 9.94
CA ILE A 50 -23.32 33.12 11.13
C ILE A 50 -22.48 34.39 10.90
N PHE A 51 -21.25 34.23 10.40
CA PHE A 51 -20.38 35.38 10.09
C PHE A 51 -21.01 36.28 9.01
N PHE A 52 -21.61 35.67 7.99
CA PHE A 52 -22.28 36.38 6.91
C PHE A 52 -23.46 37.21 7.43
N ILE A 53 -24.31 36.63 8.28
CA ILE A 53 -25.41 37.33 8.95
C ILE A 53 -24.88 38.51 9.77
N ALA A 54 -23.81 38.32 10.55
CA ALA A 54 -23.23 39.41 11.33
C ALA A 54 -22.74 40.57 10.44
N VAL A 55 -22.02 40.25 9.36
CA VAL A 55 -21.50 41.26 8.42
C VAL A 55 -22.62 41.99 7.68
N THR A 56 -23.68 41.30 7.26
CA THR A 56 -24.83 41.96 6.59
C THR A 56 -25.58 42.88 7.54
N PHE A 57 -25.83 42.46 8.78
CA PHE A 57 -26.48 43.33 9.78
C PHE A 57 -25.63 44.57 10.10
N ILE A 58 -24.32 44.42 10.28
CA ILE A 58 -23.42 45.57 10.49
C ILE A 58 -23.44 46.50 9.27
N SER A 59 -23.40 45.95 8.05
CA SER A 59 -23.47 46.75 6.82
C SER A 59 -24.75 47.59 6.74
N ILE A 60 -25.90 47.01 7.09
CA ILE A 60 -27.20 47.71 7.05
C ILE A 60 -27.25 48.82 8.12
N LEU A 61 -26.68 48.60 9.30
CA LEU A 61 -26.64 49.61 10.36
C LEU A 61 -25.67 50.77 10.05
N THR A 62 -24.63 50.52 9.26
CA THR A 62 -23.56 51.50 8.95
C THR A 62 -23.80 52.23 7.61
N THR A 63 -25.02 52.15 7.06
CA THR A 63 -25.42 52.62 5.71
C THR A 63 -25.30 54.15 5.47
N GLY A 64 -24.69 54.91 6.36
CA GLY A 64 -24.42 56.35 6.16
C GLY A 64 -23.21 56.69 5.29
N GLU A 65 -22.19 55.82 5.19
CA GLU A 65 -20.92 56.14 4.50
C GLU A 65 -20.43 54.95 3.65
N GLY A 66 -20.89 54.83 2.39
CA GLY A 66 -20.29 53.92 1.39
C GLY A 66 -21.10 52.67 1.02
N GLU A 67 -22.41 52.83 0.78
CA GLU A 67 -23.42 51.80 0.46
C GLU A 67 -23.00 50.71 -0.56
N GLY A 68 -22.17 51.02 -1.56
CA GLY A 68 -21.82 50.05 -2.63
C GLY A 68 -20.63 49.13 -2.31
N ARG A 69 -19.71 49.55 -1.43
CA ARG A 69 -18.41 48.86 -1.28
C ARG A 69 -18.52 47.59 -0.45
N VAL A 70 -19.43 47.57 0.52
CA VAL A 70 -19.61 46.43 1.44
C VAL A 70 -20.22 45.23 0.73
N GLY A 71 -21.19 45.44 -0.17
CA GLY A 71 -21.78 44.37 -0.97
C GLY A 71 -20.78 43.68 -1.90
N ILE A 72 -19.84 44.44 -2.48
CA ILE A 72 -18.77 43.91 -3.32
C ILE A 72 -17.79 43.06 -2.50
N ILE A 73 -17.36 43.55 -1.33
CA ILE A 73 -16.47 42.79 -0.44
C ILE A 73 -17.14 41.50 0.03
N LEU A 74 -18.44 41.56 0.32
CA LEU A 74 -19.23 40.42 0.79
C LEU A 74 -19.38 39.33 -0.28
N THR A 75 -19.72 39.71 -1.51
CA THR A 75 -19.81 38.77 -2.65
C THR A 75 -18.44 38.20 -3.03
N LEU A 76 -17.37 38.98 -2.91
CA LEU A 76 -16.01 38.48 -3.07
C LEU A 76 -15.66 37.44 -2.00
N ALA A 77 -16.00 37.70 -0.73
CA ALA A 77 -15.79 36.76 0.37
C ALA A 77 -16.56 35.44 0.18
N MET A 78 -17.79 35.50 -0.34
CA MET A 78 -18.57 34.30 -0.72
C MET A 78 -17.86 33.47 -1.80
N ASN A 79 -17.33 34.09 -2.83
CA ASN A 79 -16.60 33.39 -3.89
C ASN A 79 -15.32 32.71 -3.35
N ILE A 80 -14.59 33.39 -2.48
CA ILE A 80 -13.39 32.83 -1.83
C ILE A 80 -13.79 31.62 -0.96
N MET A 81 -14.89 31.72 -0.19
CA MET A 81 -15.34 30.62 0.66
C MET A 81 -15.76 29.39 -0.15
N SER A 82 -16.51 29.58 -1.25
CA SER A 82 -16.89 28.48 -2.14
C SER A 82 -15.66 27.75 -2.71
N THR A 83 -14.66 28.53 -3.13
CA THR A 83 -13.39 28.00 -3.65
C THR A 83 -12.62 27.27 -2.54
N LEU A 84 -12.61 27.80 -1.31
CA LEU A 84 -11.97 27.16 -0.16
C LEU A 84 -12.63 25.82 0.18
N GLN A 85 -13.95 25.75 0.14
CA GLN A 85 -14.69 24.52 0.40
C GLN A 85 -14.35 23.45 -0.65
N TRP A 86 -14.30 23.82 -1.92
CA TRP A 86 -13.82 22.94 -2.98
C TRP A 86 -12.36 22.50 -2.75
N ALA A 87 -11.48 23.41 -2.34
CA ALA A 87 -10.08 23.11 -2.07
C ALA A 87 -9.90 22.14 -0.89
N VAL A 88 -10.68 22.31 0.19
CA VAL A 88 -10.67 21.40 1.36
C VAL A 88 -11.11 20.00 0.94
N ASN A 89 -12.19 19.87 0.17
CA ASN A 89 -12.64 18.57 -0.32
C ASN A 89 -11.59 17.92 -1.22
N SER A 90 -11.01 18.69 -2.13
CA SER A 90 -9.93 18.22 -3.01
C SER A 90 -8.71 17.77 -2.21
N SER A 91 -8.37 18.48 -1.13
CA SER A 91 -7.26 18.07 -0.23
C SER A 91 -7.54 16.74 0.46
N ILE A 92 -8.79 16.49 0.85
CA ILE A 92 -9.19 15.23 1.51
C ILE A 92 -9.14 14.07 0.51
N ASP A 93 -9.57 14.30 -0.73
CA ASP A 93 -9.47 13.31 -1.81
C ASP A 93 -8.00 12.97 -2.11
N VAL A 94 -7.13 13.98 -2.16
CA VAL A 94 -5.69 13.78 -2.35
C VAL A 94 -5.06 13.00 -1.19
N ASP A 95 -5.41 13.30 0.06
CA ASP A 95 -4.91 12.52 1.22
C ASP A 95 -5.35 11.05 1.15
N SER A 96 -6.61 10.81 0.77
CA SER A 96 -7.15 9.47 0.55
C SER A 96 -6.35 8.71 -0.52
N LEU A 97 -6.04 9.36 -1.63
CA LEU A 97 -5.21 8.79 -2.70
C LEU A 97 -3.75 8.56 -2.26
N MET A 98 -3.20 9.47 -1.45
CA MET A 98 -1.83 9.38 -0.92
C MET A 98 -1.62 8.12 -0.06
N ARG A 99 -2.66 7.61 0.60
CA ARG A 99 -2.58 6.32 1.33
C ARG A 99 -2.21 5.15 0.42
N SER A 100 -2.62 5.17 -0.84
CA SER A 100 -2.23 4.15 -1.81
C SER A 100 -0.74 4.21 -2.10
N VAL A 101 -0.21 5.42 -2.30
CA VAL A 101 1.22 5.67 -2.52
C VAL A 101 2.05 5.24 -1.30
N SER A 102 1.59 5.52 -0.09
CA SER A 102 2.24 5.06 1.14
C SER A 102 2.36 3.52 1.20
N ARG A 103 1.35 2.78 0.73
CA ARG A 103 1.46 1.31 0.61
C ARG A 103 2.52 0.88 -0.39
N VAL A 104 2.64 1.58 -1.52
CA VAL A 104 3.69 1.29 -2.52
C VAL A 104 5.08 1.48 -1.91
N PHE A 105 5.30 2.58 -1.18
CA PHE A 105 6.57 2.81 -0.49
C PHE A 105 6.91 1.68 0.49
N LYS A 106 5.92 1.13 1.22
CA LYS A 106 6.16 -0.04 2.09
C LYS A 106 6.68 -1.28 1.34
N PHE A 107 6.31 -1.47 0.07
CA PHE A 107 6.85 -2.57 -0.75
C PHE A 107 8.25 -2.25 -1.28
N ILE A 108 8.55 -0.99 -1.55
CA ILE A 108 9.88 -0.55 -1.99
C ILE A 108 10.91 -0.71 -0.85
N ASP A 109 10.49 -0.43 0.38
CA ASP A 109 11.34 -0.51 1.57
C ASP A 109 11.47 -1.93 2.16
N MET A 110 10.95 -2.95 1.47
CA MET A 110 11.04 -4.34 1.91
C MET A 110 12.50 -4.85 1.83
N PRO A 111 13.00 -5.61 2.82
CA PRO A 111 14.35 -6.14 2.77
C PRO A 111 14.55 -7.07 1.56
N THR A 112 15.61 -6.82 0.79
CA THR A 112 16.01 -7.70 -0.32
C THR A 112 16.61 -8.99 0.21
N GLU A 113 16.24 -10.13 -0.37
CA GLU A 113 16.71 -11.48 0.00
C GLU A 113 18.21 -11.75 -0.29
N GLY A 114 18.98 -10.73 -0.68
CA GLY A 114 20.41 -10.83 -0.97
C GLY A 114 21.17 -9.57 -0.55
N LYS A 115 22.40 -9.73 -0.05
CA LYS A 115 23.30 -8.60 0.18
C LYS A 115 23.62 -7.95 -1.18
N PRO A 116 23.30 -6.67 -1.42
CA PRO A 116 23.79 -5.99 -2.61
C PRO A 116 25.30 -5.90 -2.52
N THR A 117 26.00 -6.58 -3.42
CA THR A 117 27.46 -6.46 -3.55
C THR A 117 27.77 -5.03 -4.01
N LYS A 118 28.00 -4.16 -3.03
CA LYS A 118 28.41 -2.75 -3.13
C LYS A 118 27.36 -1.81 -3.76
N SER A 119 27.26 -0.66 -3.09
CA SER A 119 26.42 0.49 -3.40
C SER A 119 26.28 0.79 -4.89
N THR A 120 25.07 0.71 -5.43
CA THR A 120 24.72 1.51 -6.60
C THR A 120 23.55 2.39 -6.21
N LYS A 121 23.81 3.70 -6.13
CA LYS A 121 22.79 4.73 -5.91
C LYS A 121 21.64 4.51 -6.90
N PRO A 122 20.36 4.73 -6.52
CA PRO A 122 19.26 4.58 -7.45
C PRO A 122 19.46 5.58 -8.60
N TYR A 123 19.63 5.06 -9.81
CA TYR A 123 19.71 5.84 -11.04
C TYR A 123 18.37 6.55 -11.24
N LYS A 124 18.32 7.83 -10.88
CA LYS A 124 17.31 8.74 -11.41
C LYS A 124 17.59 8.80 -12.91
N ASN A 125 16.82 8.07 -13.72
CA ASN A 125 16.37 8.41 -15.07
C ASN A 125 15.53 7.24 -15.57
N GLY A 126 14.26 7.52 -15.90
CA GLY A 126 13.21 6.56 -16.18
C GLY A 126 13.44 5.70 -17.42
N GLN A 127 14.23 4.64 -17.27
CA GLN A 127 14.31 3.56 -18.26
C GLN A 127 14.17 2.21 -17.56
N LEU A 128 12.93 1.72 -17.58
CA LEU A 128 12.49 0.44 -17.07
C LEU A 128 12.98 -0.69 -17.98
N SER A 129 14.27 -1.06 -17.89
CA SER A 129 14.76 -2.34 -18.42
C SER A 129 16.24 -2.53 -18.08
N LYS A 130 16.52 -3.09 -16.91
CA LYS A 130 17.74 -3.88 -16.77
C LYS A 130 17.49 -5.00 -15.77
N VAL A 131 17.43 -6.22 -16.30
CA VAL A 131 17.46 -7.46 -15.52
C VAL A 131 18.56 -7.32 -14.48
N MET A 132 18.19 -7.45 -13.20
CA MET A 132 19.13 -7.45 -12.08
C MET A 132 19.95 -8.74 -12.19
N ILE A 133 21.08 -8.70 -12.90
CA ILE A 133 22.00 -9.82 -12.95
C ILE A 133 22.67 -9.86 -11.58
N ILE A 134 22.30 -10.83 -10.75
CA ILE A 134 23.00 -11.14 -9.51
C ILE A 134 24.36 -11.70 -9.92
N GLU A 135 25.37 -10.83 -10.07
CA GLU A 135 26.76 -11.28 -10.27
C GLU A 135 27.21 -11.98 -8.99
N ASN A 136 27.42 -13.28 -9.07
CA ASN A 136 27.93 -14.07 -7.96
C ASN A 136 29.38 -13.63 -7.69
N SER A 137 29.60 -12.92 -6.58
CA SER A 137 30.90 -12.36 -6.21
C SER A 137 32.02 -13.41 -6.01
N HIS A 138 31.68 -14.70 -6.01
CA HIS A 138 32.61 -15.81 -5.83
C HIS A 138 33.09 -16.44 -7.14
N VAL A 139 32.59 -16.00 -8.30
CA VAL A 139 33.02 -16.49 -9.61
C VAL A 139 33.95 -15.46 -10.25
N LYS A 140 35.20 -15.85 -10.51
CA LYS A 140 36.10 -15.02 -11.34
C LYS A 140 35.55 -15.01 -12.76
N LYS A 141 35.61 -13.85 -13.42
CA LYS A 141 35.03 -13.61 -14.76
C LYS A 141 35.56 -14.56 -15.84
N ASP A 142 36.71 -15.19 -15.59
CA ASP A 142 37.42 -16.09 -16.50
C ASP A 142 37.12 -17.58 -16.26
N ASP A 143 36.35 -17.92 -15.21
CA ASP A 143 35.95 -19.30 -14.92
C ASP A 143 34.62 -19.64 -15.60
N ILE A 144 34.59 -20.75 -16.34
CA ILE A 144 33.36 -21.32 -16.92
C ILE A 144 32.58 -21.98 -15.77
N TRP A 145 31.85 -21.18 -15.00
CA TRP A 145 30.97 -21.67 -13.93
C TRP A 145 29.54 -21.87 -14.43
N PRO A 146 28.87 -23.01 -14.11
CA PRO A 146 29.38 -24.18 -13.38
C PRO A 146 30.08 -25.20 -14.31
N SER A 147 31.29 -25.65 -13.96
CA SER A 147 32.12 -26.54 -14.80
C SER A 147 31.93 -28.05 -14.56
N GLY A 148 31.62 -28.46 -13.32
CA GLY A 148 31.56 -29.89 -12.95
C GLY A 148 30.30 -30.32 -12.17
N GLY A 149 29.45 -29.37 -11.75
CA GLY A 149 28.20 -29.69 -11.05
C GLY A 149 28.32 -30.46 -9.73
N GLN A 150 29.53 -30.55 -9.15
CA GLN A 150 29.74 -31.14 -7.83
C GLN A 150 29.06 -30.30 -6.75
N MET A 151 28.36 -30.94 -5.81
CA MET A 151 27.67 -30.26 -4.72
C MET A 151 28.13 -30.84 -3.38
N THR A 152 28.52 -29.98 -2.44
CA THR A 152 28.86 -30.38 -1.07
C THR A 152 28.05 -29.50 -0.12
N VAL A 153 27.16 -30.13 0.64
CA VAL A 153 26.34 -29.49 1.67
C VAL A 153 26.91 -29.87 3.01
N LYS A 154 27.13 -28.88 3.89
CA LYS A 154 27.61 -29.09 5.25
C LYS A 154 26.75 -28.30 6.23
N ASP A 155 26.32 -28.98 7.29
CA ASP A 155 25.59 -28.45 8.43
C ASP A 155 24.40 -27.55 8.04
N LEU A 156 23.68 -27.97 6.99
CA LEU A 156 22.56 -27.20 6.48
C LEU A 156 21.39 -27.30 7.46
N THR A 157 20.97 -26.15 7.96
CA THR A 157 19.77 -26.00 8.77
C THR A 157 18.78 -25.11 8.04
N ALA A 158 17.56 -25.60 7.82
CA ALA A 158 16.52 -24.86 7.11
C ALA A 158 15.29 -24.65 7.99
N LYS A 159 14.86 -23.39 8.08
CA LYS A 159 13.68 -22.93 8.82
C LYS A 159 12.85 -22.00 7.95
N TYR A 160 11.53 -22.11 8.02
CA TYR A 160 10.61 -21.25 7.26
C TYR A 160 10.39 -19.88 7.91
N THR A 161 10.56 -19.79 9.23
CA THR A 161 10.38 -18.55 10.00
C THR A 161 11.59 -18.33 10.89
N GLU A 162 12.00 -17.09 11.12
CA GLU A 162 13.27 -16.80 11.81
C GLU A 162 13.33 -17.31 13.26
N GLY A 163 12.17 -17.47 13.93
CA GLY A 163 12.05 -18.05 15.28
C GLY A 163 11.32 -19.39 15.34
N GLY A 164 11.05 -20.03 14.20
CA GLY A 164 10.38 -21.32 14.16
C GLY A 164 11.33 -22.50 14.35
N ASN A 165 10.74 -23.69 14.50
CA ASN A 165 11.49 -24.94 14.55
C ASN A 165 12.21 -25.16 13.21
N ALA A 166 13.43 -25.68 13.27
CA ALA A 166 14.13 -26.12 12.08
C ALA A 166 13.48 -27.41 11.57
N ILE A 167 13.21 -27.44 10.26
CA ILE A 167 12.60 -28.62 9.60
C ILE A 167 13.69 -29.55 9.07
N LEU A 168 14.81 -28.97 8.66
CA LEU A 168 16.04 -29.68 8.33
C LEU A 168 17.11 -29.22 9.31
N GLU A 169 17.77 -30.17 9.97
CA GLU A 169 18.80 -29.90 10.98
C GLU A 169 20.07 -30.68 10.64
N ASN A 170 21.21 -29.98 10.62
CA ASN A 170 22.56 -30.57 10.48
C ASN A 170 22.72 -31.55 9.32
N ILE A 171 22.14 -31.23 8.16
CA ILE A 171 22.24 -32.09 6.97
C ILE A 171 23.58 -31.86 6.27
N SER A 172 24.36 -32.94 6.14
CA SER A 172 25.67 -32.94 5.48
C SER A 172 25.76 -34.08 4.46
N PHE A 173 25.95 -33.76 3.17
CA PHE A 173 26.13 -34.76 2.10
C PHE A 173 26.97 -34.19 0.94
N SER A 174 27.54 -35.07 0.12
CA SER A 174 28.33 -34.71 -1.07
C SER A 174 27.89 -35.50 -2.30
N ILE A 175 27.79 -34.83 -3.44
CA ILE A 175 27.38 -35.39 -4.74
C ILE A 175 28.49 -35.15 -5.75
N SER A 176 28.94 -36.22 -6.41
CA SER A 176 29.99 -36.19 -7.43
C SER A 176 29.49 -35.70 -8.80
N PRO A 177 30.37 -35.16 -9.67
CA PRO A 177 30.05 -34.78 -11.04
C PRO A 177 29.38 -35.92 -11.84
N GLY A 178 28.33 -35.60 -12.60
CA GLY A 178 27.67 -36.56 -13.51
C GLY A 178 26.78 -37.61 -12.83
N GLN A 179 26.61 -37.56 -11.50
CA GLN A 179 25.78 -38.51 -10.76
C GLN A 179 24.30 -38.09 -10.76
N ARG A 180 23.40 -39.04 -11.05
CA ARG A 180 21.96 -38.86 -10.87
C ARG A 180 21.57 -39.27 -9.45
N VAL A 181 21.03 -38.34 -8.68
CA VAL A 181 20.58 -38.57 -7.31
C VAL A 181 19.06 -38.44 -7.26
N ARG A 182 18.42 -39.30 -6.47
CA ARG A 182 16.98 -39.24 -6.18
C ARG A 182 16.80 -38.92 -4.70
N PHE A 183 15.94 -37.96 -4.40
CA PHE A 183 15.46 -37.70 -3.04
C PHE A 183 14.14 -38.45 -2.86
N GLU A 184 14.11 -39.38 -1.92
CA GLU A 184 12.88 -40.07 -1.51
C GLU A 184 12.58 -39.76 -0.05
N HIS A 185 11.30 -39.55 0.25
CA HIS A 185 10.83 -39.34 1.60
C HIS A 185 10.57 -40.69 2.26
N CYS A 186 11.47 -41.14 3.14
CA CYS A 186 11.25 -42.36 3.92
C CYS A 186 10.28 -42.05 5.07
N LEU A 187 9.07 -42.66 5.04
CA LEU A 187 8.02 -42.50 6.04
C LEU A 187 8.15 -43.46 7.24
N LEU A 188 9.25 -44.23 7.33
CA LEU A 188 9.47 -45.18 8.42
C LEU A 188 10.31 -44.54 9.53
N CYS A 189 9.62 -43.92 10.48
CA CYS A 189 9.99 -43.73 11.88
C CYS A 189 8.71 -43.63 12.71
#